data_AF-A0A7U6QNM5-F1
#
_entry.id   AF-A0A7U6QNM5-F1
#
_cell.length_a   1.000
_cell.length_b   1.000
_cell.length_c   1.000
_cell.angle_alpha   90.00
_cell.angle_beta   90.00
_cell.angle_gamma   90.00
#
_symmetry.space_group_name_H-M   'P 1'
#
loop_
_entity.id
_entity.type
_entity.pdbx_description
1 polymer ?
#
loop_
_entity_poly.entity_id
_entity_poly.type
_entity_poly.pdbx_seq_one_letter_code
_entity_poly.pdbx_strand_id
1 'polypeptide(L)'
;MGLEAGQKITDIQLDRIFIGSCTNSRIEDLRDAAAVIKGRKVADNIKEAIVVAGSGQVKLQAEAEGLDALFTEAGFEWREPVVQCVLP
;
A
#
# COMPACT_ATOMS: atom_id res chain seq x y z
N MET A 1 -3.31 22.25 0.90
CA MET A 1 -3.86 21.37 -0.16
C MET A 1 -4.38 22.29 -1.25
N GLY A 2 -3.75 22.31 -2.43
CA GLY A 2 -4.10 23.20 -3.54
C GLY A 2 -5.22 22.63 -4.41
N LEU A 3 -6.34 22.25 -3.80
CA LEU A 3 -7.50 21.70 -4.51
C LEU A 3 -8.58 22.77 -4.59
N GLU A 4 -9.15 22.96 -5.79
CA GLU A 4 -10.23 23.91 -6.01
C GLU A 4 -11.60 23.24 -5.83
N ALA A 5 -12.58 24.01 -5.35
CA ALA A 5 -13.94 23.50 -5.18
C ALA A 5 -14.54 23.10 -6.53
N GLY A 6 -15.05 21.87 -6.62
CA GLY A 6 -15.63 21.31 -7.86
C GLY A 6 -14.64 20.58 -8.77
N GLN A 7 -13.35 20.55 -8.42
CA GLN A 7 -12.37 19.72 -9.12
C GLN A 7 -12.72 18.23 -8.99
N LYS A 8 -12.74 17.49 -10.10
CA LYS A 8 -13.01 16.05 -10.06
C LYS A 8 -11.80 15.34 -9.44
N ILE A 9 -12.07 14.29 -8.68
CA ILE A 9 -11.03 13.44 -8.08
C ILE A 9 -10.10 12.86 -9.16
N THR A 10 -10.65 12.57 -10.35
CA THR A 10 -9.89 12.03 -11.50
C THR A 10 -8.88 13.02 -12.08
N ASP A 11 -9.04 14.31 -11.83
CA ASP A 11 -8.17 15.35 -12.38
C ASP A 11 -6.98 15.63 -11.46
N ILE A 12 -6.94 14.98 -10.30
CA ILE A 12 -5.87 15.12 -9.30
C ILE A 12 -4.72 14.20 -9.71
N GLN A 13 -3.57 14.81 -9.99
CA GLN A 13 -2.34 14.05 -10.16
C GLN A 13 -1.88 13.50 -8.81
N LEU A 14 -1.67 12.19 -8.78
CA LEU A 14 -1.14 11.50 -7.60
C LEU A 14 0.39 11.56 -7.63
N ASP A 15 0.99 11.98 -6.52
CA ASP A 15 2.44 11.97 -6.33
C ASP A 15 2.92 10.79 -5.50
N ARG A 16 2.13 10.40 -4.48
CA ARG A 16 2.51 9.39 -3.49
C ARG A 16 1.36 8.47 -3.16
N ILE A 17 1.67 7.18 -3.01
CA ILE A 17 0.71 6.14 -2.66
C ILE A 17 1.22 5.44 -1.40
N PHE A 18 0.33 5.25 -0.43
CA PHE A 18 0.64 4.57 0.82
C PHE A 18 -0.46 3.56 1.12
N ILE A 19 -0.11 2.27 1.16
CA ILE A 19 -1.01 1.19 1.53
C ILE A 19 -0.56 0.67 2.88
N GLY A 20 -1.38 0.93 3.89
CA GLY A 20 -1.25 0.27 5.18
C GLY A 20 -1.10 1.23 6.35
N SER A 21 -2.21 1.51 7.02
CA SER A 21 -2.26 2.25 8.28
C SER A 21 -2.75 1.35 9.42
N CYS A 22 -2.65 1.82 10.66
CA CYS A 22 -3.24 1.16 11.82
C CYS A 22 -4.75 0.84 11.69
N THR A 23 -5.42 1.43 10.70
CA THR A 23 -6.85 1.22 10.42
C THR A 23 -7.11 0.21 9.29
N ASN A 24 -6.17 0.03 8.34
CA ASN A 24 -6.39 -0.73 7.09
C ASN A 24 -5.13 -1.47 6.64
N SER A 25 -4.64 -2.38 7.48
CA SER A 25 -3.50 -3.24 7.19
C SER A 25 -3.69 -4.69 7.67
N ARG A 26 -4.92 -5.19 7.63
CA ARG A 26 -5.19 -6.63 7.84
C ARG A 26 -4.75 -7.42 6.62
N ILE A 27 -4.64 -8.73 6.76
CA ILE A 27 -4.26 -9.59 5.65
C ILE A 27 -5.26 -9.52 4.48
N GLU A 28 -6.55 -9.38 4.78
CA GLU A 28 -7.61 -9.17 3.78
C GLU A 28 -7.41 -7.88 2.96
N ASP A 29 -7.06 -6.76 3.62
CA ASP A 29 -6.78 -5.49 2.94
C ASP A 29 -5.60 -5.64 1.96
N LEU A 30 -4.54 -6.36 2.36
CA LEU A 30 -3.36 -6.62 1.53
C LEU A 30 -3.67 -7.55 0.35
N ARG A 31 -4.53 -8.55 0.53
CA ARG A 31 -4.97 -9.45 -0.54
C ARG A 31 -5.82 -8.72 -1.58
N ASP A 32 -6.73 -7.87 -1.13
CA ASP A 32 -7.57 -7.08 -2.03
C ASP A 32 -6.71 -6.10 -2.84
N ALA A 33 -5.75 -5.44 -2.18
CA ALA A 33 -4.77 -4.60 -2.88
C ALA A 33 -3.93 -5.42 -3.88
N ALA A 34 -3.45 -6.60 -3.48
CA ALA A 34 -2.68 -7.50 -4.36
C ALA A 34 -3.49 -7.94 -5.59
N ALA A 35 -4.79 -8.19 -5.44
CA ALA A 35 -5.68 -8.54 -6.55
C ALA A 35 -5.83 -7.39 -7.56
N VAL A 36 -5.82 -6.13 -7.10
CA VAL A 36 -5.91 -4.94 -7.97
C VAL A 36 -4.60 -4.68 -8.71
N ILE A 37 -3.46 -4.85 -8.05
CA ILE A 37 -2.14 -4.58 -8.66
C ILE A 37 -1.65 -5.72 -9.56
N LYS A 38 -2.22 -6.93 -9.45
CA LYS A 38 -1.78 -8.08 -10.24
C LYS A 38 -1.84 -7.78 -11.74
N GLY A 39 -0.68 -7.83 -12.40
CA GLY A 39 -0.53 -7.51 -13.81
C GLY A 39 -0.53 -6.00 -14.13
N ARG A 40 -0.45 -5.15 -13.11
CA ARG A 40 -0.32 -3.70 -13.22
C ARG A 40 0.99 -3.25 -12.57
N LYS A 41 1.44 -2.05 -12.91
CA LYS A 41 2.60 -1.40 -12.30
C LYS A 41 2.24 -0.01 -11.83
N VAL A 42 2.95 0.47 -10.81
CA VAL A 42 2.94 1.86 -10.38
C VAL A 42 3.30 2.73 -11.59
N ALA A 43 2.54 3.81 -11.79
CA ALA A 43 2.76 4.71 -12.91
C ALA A 43 4.05 5.52 -12.72
N ASP A 44 4.77 5.81 -13.81
CA ASP A 44 6.09 6.47 -13.77
C ASP A 44 6.07 7.88 -13.14
N ASN A 45 4.90 8.52 -13.09
CA ASN A 45 4.72 9.83 -12.46
C ASN A 45 4.58 9.77 -10.92
N ILE A 46 4.45 8.58 -10.34
CA ILE A 46 4.39 8.39 -8.90
C ILE A 46 5.81 8.46 -8.35
N LYS A 47 6.03 9.39 -7.42
CA LYS A 47 7.35 9.62 -6.80
C LYS A 47 7.66 8.59 -5.71
N GLU A 48 6.63 8.10 -5.02
CA GLU A 48 6.78 7.16 -3.91
C GLU A 48 5.52 6.28 -3.78
N ALA A 49 5.71 4.96 -3.73
CA ALA A 49 4.65 4.00 -3.55
C ALA A 49 5.07 2.99 -2.48
N ILE A 50 4.43 3.01 -1.32
CA ILE A 50 4.83 2.23 -0.15
C ILE A 50 3.71 1.31 0.29
N VAL A 51 4.08 0.12 0.75
CA VAL A 51 3.18 -0.82 1.42
C VAL A 51 3.74 -1.19 2.79
N VAL A 52 2.90 -1.14 3.82
CA VAL A 52 3.25 -1.46 5.21
C VAL A 52 2.18 -2.39 5.81
N ALA A 53 2.61 -3.56 6.27
CA ALA A 53 1.72 -4.47 6.99
C ALA A 53 1.30 -3.88 8.35
N GLY A 54 0.15 -4.32 8.90
CA GLY A 54 -0.40 -3.73 10.13
C GLY A 54 0.31 -4.20 11.38
N SER A 55 0.94 -5.36 11.29
CA SER A 55 1.72 -5.97 12.35
C SER A 55 2.75 -6.93 11.74
N GLY A 56 3.73 -7.33 12.55
CA GLY A 56 4.70 -8.35 12.15
C GLY A 56 4.04 -9.69 11.79
N GLN A 57 2.94 -10.05 12.45
CA GLN A 57 2.20 -11.29 12.14
C GLN A 57 1.55 -11.23 10.76
N VAL A 58 0.90 -10.10 10.42
CA VAL A 58 0.30 -9.91 9.09
C VAL A 58 1.39 -9.88 8.02
N LYS A 59 2.54 -9.26 8.29
CA LYS A 59 3.68 -9.26 7.37
C LYS A 59 4.14 -10.69 7.07
N LEU A 60 4.44 -11.48 8.09
CA LEU A 60 4.90 -12.86 7.93
C LEU A 60 3.89 -13.70 7.16
N GLN A 61 2.59 -13.49 7.41
CA GLN A 61 1.54 -14.14 6.66
C GLN A 61 1.49 -13.68 5.19
N ALA A 62 1.59 -12.37 4.93
CA ALA A 62 1.60 -11.82 3.59
C ALA A 62 2.81 -12.31 2.77
N GLU A 63 3.99 -12.42 3.40
CA GLU A 63 5.20 -12.96 2.79
C GLU A 63 5.09 -14.48 2.54
N ALA A 64 4.50 -15.23 3.47
CA ALA A 64 4.22 -16.65 3.26
C ALA A 64 3.23 -16.89 2.10
N GLU A 65 2.33 -15.93 1.85
CA GLU A 65 1.40 -15.93 0.72
C GLU A 65 2.01 -15.34 -0.57
N GLY A 66 3.23 -14.79 -0.51
CA GLY A 66 3.93 -14.19 -1.65
C GLY A 66 3.38 -12.83 -2.08
N LEU A 67 2.65 -12.14 -1.21
CA LEU A 67 2.07 -10.82 -1.51
C LEU A 67 3.16 -9.75 -1.63
N ASP A 68 4.21 -9.84 -0.83
CA ASP A 68 5.38 -8.96 -0.86
C ASP A 68 6.03 -8.92 -2.24
N ALA A 69 6.15 -10.08 -2.89
CA ALA A 69 6.70 -10.20 -4.23
C ALA A 69 5.81 -9.51 -5.28
N LEU A 70 4.48 -9.64 -5.17
CA LEU A 70 3.53 -8.97 -6.07
C LEU A 70 3.60 -7.45 -5.94
N PHE A 71 3.69 -6.94 -4.71
CA PHE A 71 3.86 -5.50 -4.46
C PHE A 71 5.19 -4.99 -5.02
N THR A 72 6.28 -5.72 -4.77
CA THR A 72 7.62 -5.38 -5.27
C THR A 72 7.67 -5.40 -6.81
N GLU A 73 7.07 -6.40 -7.45
CA GLU A 73 6.98 -6.51 -8.92
C GLU A 73 6.18 -5.35 -9.55
N ALA A 74 5.11 -4.94 -8.86
CA ALA A 74 4.30 -3.80 -9.27
C ALA A 74 5.05 -2.45 -9.08
N GLY A 75 6.20 -2.43 -8.39
CA GLY A 75 7.00 -1.23 -8.15
C GLY A 75 6.71 -0.53 -6.82
N PHE A 76 6.05 -1.21 -5.88
CA PHE A 76 5.90 -0.71 -4.51
C PHE A 76 7.11 -1.06 -3.65
N GLU A 77 7.41 -0.20 -2.69
CA GLU A 77 8.34 -0.46 -1.61
C GLU A 77 7.65 -1.25 -0.49
N TRP A 78 8.07 -2.50 -0.28
CA TRP A 78 7.66 -3.31 0.86
C TRP A 78 8.44 -2.88 2.11
N ARG A 79 7.79 -2.17 3.03
CA ARG A 79 8.44 -1.62 4.24
C ARG A 79 8.02 -2.36 5.50
N GLU A 80 8.92 -2.33 6.49
CA GLU A 80 8.69 -2.93 7.80
C GLU A 80 7.48 -2.27 8.51
N PRO A 81 6.61 -3.07 9.16
CA PRO A 81 5.56 -2.54 10.02
C PRO A 81 6.18 -1.75 11.17
N VAL A 82 5.73 -0.52 11.36
CA VAL A 82 6.08 0.25 12.55
C VAL A 82 5.37 -0.35 13.77
N VAL A 83 6.14 -0.65 14.82
CA VAL A 83 5.72 -1.31 16.06
C VAL A 83 4.69 -0.54 16.91
N GLN A 84 4.10 0.55 16.41
CA GLN A 84 3.24 1.41 17.22
C GLN A 84 1.81 0.86 17.43
N CYS A 85 1.42 -0.24 16.78
CA CYS A 85 0.13 -0.92 17.05
C CYS A 85 0.21 -2.09 18.03
N VAL A 86 1.40 -2.45 18.53
CA VAL A 86 1.56 -3.36 19.69
C VAL A 86 2.00 -2.53 20.90
N LEU A 87 1.08 -1.70 21.41
CA LEU A 87 1.15 -1.31 22.81
C LEU A 87 0.51 -2.41 23.67
N PRO A 88 1.14 -2.80 24.79
CA PRO A 88 0.66 -3.85 25.68
C PRO A 88 -0.70 -3.53 26.31
#